data_AF-A0A1H1PH61-F1
#
_entry.id   AF-A0A1H1PH61-F1
#
_cell.length_a   1.000
_cell.length_b   1.000
_cell.length_c   1.000
_cell.angle_alpha   90.00
_cell.angle_beta   90.00
_cell.angle_gamma   90.00
#
_symmetry.space_group_name_H-M   'P 1'
#
loop_
_entity.id
_entity.type
_entity.pdbx_description
1 polymer ?
#
loop_
_entity_poly.entity_id
_entity_poly.type
_entity_poly.pdbx_seq_one_letter_code
_entity_poly.pdbx_strand_id
1 'polypeptide(L)'
;MASTLVDLEHSSNRNEGFCAALELAVAAAREIGAAPGAREIGATAGRDAGLDERIQRDAILRLRAGRTVNPGLLSLLADGLFADHAGDDGTDEVSRALAVPDLFCLVAPPGTSRTLTVLEIVRAAAERGERVLIAAPAAPAVEAIMSRLPPGATVIRTDQAGSGPGSITAAAAGVQQRILSRSQSAARALEPWLGEPSPALGWLRRLTTALDEAAEARERADRATAHQDTTVREARERLGAATRRAEQDTDEARDTVTRTAAEVQALTAALRRAESSRLRRWSAGGLRRRLSDAVRGAAAARSVWHQTTVAYENNAHALDRAVEQDGIVRAAADRAAFAGLAALRALESAERSAHHLTRLLDGVAEAPAWIADPAGLAVFAEHCQGLEPVLRGRAGLLREWRQRAARPTRQLHPELLRYADVVAATCLDAGRPEHGDLEFDLLVLEDASRVGVPAALVPLVRARRAVLVGEMRRPPLRDTEVVRAWLAARCPAGTDADEMAALLTGSVFDRVVSRAPERNRAVTGW
;
A
#
# COMPACT_ATOMS: atom_id res chain seq x y z
N MET A 1 8.26 -49.78 -44.11
CA MET A 1 7.17 -49.67 -43.12
C MET A 1 7.22 -50.74 -42.04
N ALA A 2 7.50 -52.02 -42.34
CA ALA A 2 7.67 -53.06 -41.31
C ALA A 2 8.90 -52.85 -40.39
N SER A 3 10.05 -52.41 -40.93
CA SER A 3 11.26 -52.14 -40.11
C SER A 3 11.02 -51.04 -39.07
N THR A 4 10.36 -49.95 -39.47
CA THR A 4 10.12 -48.78 -38.61
C THR A 4 9.15 -49.08 -37.46
N LEU A 5 8.16 -49.96 -37.67
CA LEU A 5 7.25 -50.43 -36.62
C LEU A 5 7.94 -51.35 -35.62
N VAL A 6 8.81 -52.25 -36.10
CA VAL A 6 9.61 -53.14 -35.25
C VAL A 6 10.63 -52.35 -34.43
N ASP A 7 11.27 -51.33 -35.01
CA ASP A 7 12.22 -50.46 -34.30
C ASP A 7 11.52 -49.62 -33.21
N LEU A 8 10.28 -49.17 -33.46
CA LEU A 8 9.45 -48.45 -32.49
C LEU A 8 9.00 -49.36 -31.34
N GLU A 9 8.56 -50.59 -31.60
CA GLU A 9 8.18 -51.56 -30.57
C GLU A 9 9.38 -52.01 -29.72
N HIS A 10 10.56 -52.20 -30.33
CA HIS A 10 11.80 -52.55 -29.61
C HIS A 10 12.37 -51.39 -28.78
N SER A 11 12.22 -50.14 -29.24
CA SER A 11 12.57 -48.96 -28.46
C SER A 11 11.59 -48.75 -27.30
N SER A 12 10.28 -48.96 -27.53
CA SER A 12 9.26 -48.87 -26.49
C SER A 12 9.47 -49.89 -25.36
N ASN A 13 9.75 -51.15 -25.69
CA ASN A 13 10.02 -52.20 -24.69
C ASN A 13 11.32 -51.96 -23.89
N ARG A 14 12.37 -51.41 -24.54
CA ARG A 14 13.62 -51.04 -23.85
C ARG A 14 13.43 -49.86 -22.90
N ASN A 15 12.69 -48.85 -23.33
CA ASN A 15 12.36 -47.68 -22.51
C ASN A 15 11.54 -48.06 -21.28
N GLU A 16 10.55 -48.95 -21.44
CA GLU A 16 9.77 -49.52 -20.34
C GLU A 16 10.67 -50.26 -19.33
N GLY A 17 11.58 -51.11 -19.85
CA GLY A 17 12.55 -51.85 -19.05
C GLY A 17 13.50 -50.93 -18.28
N PHE A 18 13.98 -49.86 -18.89
CA PHE A 18 14.83 -48.87 -18.24
C PHE A 18 14.11 -48.13 -17.10
N CYS A 19 12.86 -47.69 -17.32
CA CYS A 19 12.08 -47.05 -16.26
C CYS A 19 11.77 -48.01 -15.10
N ALA A 20 11.47 -49.27 -15.38
CA ALA A 20 11.30 -50.30 -14.34
C ALA A 20 12.61 -50.53 -13.56
N ALA A 21 13.75 -50.53 -14.26
CA ALA A 21 15.06 -50.66 -13.63
C ALA A 21 15.37 -49.47 -12.70
N LEU A 22 15.00 -48.24 -13.08
CA LEU A 22 15.14 -47.05 -12.23
C LEU A 22 14.29 -47.15 -10.94
N GLU A 23 13.03 -47.60 -11.03
CA GLU A 23 12.16 -47.74 -9.85
C GLU A 23 12.72 -48.75 -8.84
N LEU A 24 13.23 -49.87 -9.35
CA LEU A 24 13.92 -50.88 -8.56
C LEU A 24 15.23 -50.35 -7.97
N ALA A 25 16.00 -49.59 -8.74
CA ALA A 25 17.24 -48.97 -8.25
C ALA A 25 16.98 -48.00 -7.08
N VAL A 26 15.87 -47.23 -7.13
CA VAL A 26 15.44 -46.37 -6.02
C VAL A 26 15.10 -47.19 -4.77
N ALA A 27 14.37 -48.30 -4.92
CA ALA A 27 14.05 -49.19 -3.80
C ALA A 27 15.30 -49.87 -3.21
N ALA A 28 16.18 -50.39 -4.07
CA ALA A 28 17.40 -51.08 -3.69
C ALA A 28 18.41 -50.16 -3.00
N ALA A 29 18.52 -48.91 -3.46
CA ALA A 29 19.38 -47.88 -2.86
C ALA A 29 19.13 -47.69 -1.35
N ARG A 30 17.89 -47.85 -0.91
CA ARG A 30 17.48 -47.73 0.50
C ARG A 30 17.97 -48.91 1.35
N GLU A 31 18.02 -50.11 0.76
CA GLU A 31 18.40 -51.33 1.46
C GLU A 31 19.93 -51.52 1.51
N ILE A 32 20.63 -51.16 0.44
CA ILE A 32 22.08 -51.39 0.28
C ILE A 32 22.91 -50.32 1.00
N GLY A 33 22.40 -49.09 1.13
CA GLY A 33 23.16 -47.96 1.66
C GLY A 33 24.26 -47.48 0.70
N ALA A 34 25.16 -46.63 1.19
CA ALA A 34 26.28 -46.07 0.43
C ALA A 34 27.59 -46.84 0.71
N ALA A 35 28.56 -46.78 -0.22
CA ALA A 35 29.88 -47.40 -0.03
C ALA A 35 30.60 -46.84 1.22
N PRO A 36 31.44 -47.65 1.90
CA PRO A 36 32.35 -47.17 2.94
C PRO A 36 33.25 -46.04 2.39
N GLY A 37 33.30 -44.88 3.06
CA GLY A 37 34.02 -43.69 2.59
C GLY A 37 33.17 -42.67 1.81
N ALA A 38 31.99 -43.04 1.31
CA ALA A 38 31.02 -42.09 0.73
C ALA A 38 30.29 -41.23 1.78
N ARG A 39 30.49 -41.53 3.08
CA ARG A 39 29.89 -40.82 4.23
C ARG A 39 30.49 -39.45 4.53
N GLU A 40 31.60 -39.05 3.89
CA GLU A 40 32.29 -37.80 4.21
C GLU A 40 31.63 -36.54 3.63
N ILE A 41 30.55 -36.64 2.86
CA ILE A 41 29.86 -35.47 2.31
C ILE A 41 28.37 -35.57 2.56
N GLY A 42 27.95 -35.05 3.73
CA GLY A 42 26.61 -34.52 3.91
C GLY A 42 25.48 -35.54 3.90
N ALA A 43 25.56 -36.58 4.74
CA ALA A 43 24.33 -37.12 5.31
C ALA A 43 23.71 -36.02 6.17
N THR A 44 22.86 -35.18 5.57
CA THR A 44 22.03 -34.23 6.31
C THR A 44 21.18 -35.02 7.29
N ALA A 45 21.61 -35.04 8.56
CA ALA A 45 20.86 -35.62 9.66
C ALA A 45 19.43 -35.04 9.64
N GLY A 46 18.42 -35.90 9.46
CA GLY A 46 17.01 -35.51 9.49
C GLY A 46 16.27 -35.41 8.15
N ARG A 47 16.81 -35.89 7.02
CA ARG A 47 16.01 -36.04 5.79
C ARG A 47 15.01 -37.20 5.92
N ASP A 48 13.75 -36.95 5.54
CA ASP A 48 12.71 -37.98 5.43
C ASP A 48 13.01 -38.87 4.22
N ALA A 49 13.61 -40.04 4.47
CA ALA A 49 13.95 -41.00 3.44
C ALA A 49 12.74 -41.40 2.57
N GLY A 50 11.52 -41.37 3.12
CA GLY A 50 10.30 -41.64 2.36
C GLY A 50 9.90 -40.50 1.43
N LEU A 51 10.27 -39.24 1.72
CA LEU A 51 10.08 -38.11 0.81
C LEU A 51 11.04 -38.18 -0.38
N ASP A 52 12.32 -38.45 -0.12
CA ASP A 52 13.35 -38.55 -1.17
C ASP A 52 13.00 -39.64 -2.19
N GLU A 53 12.54 -40.81 -1.70
CA GLU A 53 12.07 -41.93 -2.53
C GLU A 53 10.86 -41.53 -3.40
N ARG A 54 9.90 -40.79 -2.84
CA ARG A 54 8.72 -40.28 -3.57
C ARG A 54 9.11 -39.28 -4.66
N ILE A 55 10.03 -38.36 -4.36
CA ILE A 55 10.51 -37.36 -5.31
C ILE A 55 11.19 -38.04 -6.52
N GLN A 56 12.05 -39.02 -6.27
CA GLN A 56 12.71 -39.78 -7.34
C GLN A 56 11.70 -40.55 -8.19
N ARG A 57 10.72 -41.21 -7.55
CA ARG A 57 9.65 -41.92 -8.27
C ARG A 57 8.80 -40.98 -9.12
N ASP A 58 8.45 -39.79 -8.62
CA ASP A 58 7.71 -38.80 -9.41
C ASP A 58 8.49 -38.41 -10.67
N ALA A 59 9.80 -38.20 -10.56
CA ALA A 59 10.65 -37.91 -11.71
C ALA A 59 10.68 -39.08 -12.72
N ILE A 60 10.73 -40.33 -12.25
CA ILE A 60 10.66 -41.52 -13.12
C ILE A 60 9.30 -41.61 -13.81
N LEU A 61 8.20 -41.32 -13.12
CA LEU A 61 6.86 -41.31 -13.71
C LEU A 61 6.71 -40.19 -14.76
N ARG A 62 7.32 -39.02 -14.55
CA ARG A 62 7.38 -37.95 -15.56
C ARG A 62 8.17 -38.41 -16.80
N LEU A 63 9.33 -39.04 -16.59
CA LEU A 63 10.15 -39.60 -17.65
C LEU A 63 9.39 -40.66 -18.47
N ARG A 64 8.80 -41.65 -17.78
CA ARG A 64 8.02 -42.74 -18.40
C ARG A 64 6.83 -42.21 -19.20
N ALA A 65 6.17 -41.17 -18.69
CA ALA A 65 5.01 -40.56 -19.36
C ALA A 65 5.38 -39.58 -20.49
N GLY A 66 6.68 -39.34 -20.77
CA GLY A 66 7.11 -38.34 -21.75
C GLY A 66 6.73 -36.90 -21.36
N ARG A 67 6.53 -36.63 -20.06
CA ARG A 67 6.17 -35.31 -19.51
C ARG A 67 7.39 -34.54 -19.00
N THR A 68 8.54 -34.78 -19.62
CA THR A 68 9.80 -34.10 -19.31
C THR A 68 9.95 -32.88 -20.19
N VAL A 69 10.60 -31.84 -19.66
CA VAL A 69 10.82 -30.60 -20.43
C VAL A 69 11.70 -30.86 -21.66
N ASN A 70 12.70 -31.75 -21.53
CA ASN A 70 13.42 -32.32 -22.67
C ASN A 70 12.70 -33.59 -23.17
N PRO A 71 12.12 -33.62 -24.38
CA PRO A 71 11.39 -34.78 -24.90
C PRO A 71 12.30 -35.96 -25.25
N GLY A 72 13.60 -35.73 -25.50
CA GLY A 72 14.59 -36.76 -25.83
C GLY A 72 15.26 -37.40 -24.62
N LEU A 73 14.95 -36.95 -23.40
CA LEU A 73 15.67 -37.34 -22.18
C LEU A 73 15.68 -38.85 -21.92
N LEU A 74 14.56 -39.54 -22.17
CA LEU A 74 14.46 -40.98 -21.96
C LEU A 74 15.38 -41.75 -22.92
N SER A 75 15.30 -41.46 -24.22
CA SER A 75 16.16 -42.06 -25.24
C SER A 75 17.63 -41.74 -25.02
N LEU A 76 17.95 -40.53 -24.53
CA LEU A 76 19.32 -40.15 -24.19
C LEU A 76 19.86 -41.00 -23.03
N LEU A 77 19.10 -41.15 -21.94
CA LEU A 77 19.55 -41.89 -20.75
C LEU A 77 19.52 -43.42 -20.96
N ALA A 78 18.52 -43.95 -21.67
CA ALA A 78 18.39 -45.38 -21.95
C ALA A 78 19.40 -45.81 -23.02
N ASP A 79 19.36 -45.16 -24.18
CA ASP A 79 20.01 -45.62 -25.41
C ASP A 79 21.27 -44.81 -25.80
N GLY A 80 21.52 -43.67 -25.14
CA GLY A 80 22.63 -42.77 -25.53
C GLY A 80 22.36 -41.99 -26.82
N LEU A 81 21.09 -41.76 -27.15
CA LEU A 81 20.69 -41.02 -28.35
C LEU A 81 20.69 -39.52 -28.06
N PHE A 82 21.72 -38.82 -28.53
CA PHE A 82 21.83 -37.36 -28.47
C PHE A 82 21.12 -36.71 -29.64
N ALA A 83 20.53 -35.55 -29.41
CA ALA A 83 19.92 -34.73 -30.44
C ALA A 83 21.00 -34.21 -31.41
N ASP A 84 20.62 -34.12 -32.69
CA ASP A 84 21.44 -33.50 -33.71
C ASP A 84 21.26 -31.98 -33.71
N HIS A 85 22.36 -31.26 -33.88
CA HIS A 85 22.38 -29.81 -34.01
C HIS A 85 23.36 -29.42 -35.12
N ALA A 86 22.93 -28.52 -36.01
CA ALA A 86 23.70 -28.08 -37.18
C ALA A 86 24.23 -26.64 -37.05
N GLY A 87 24.20 -26.07 -35.84
CA GLY A 87 24.66 -24.71 -35.55
C GLY A 87 26.18 -24.61 -35.38
N ASP A 88 26.67 -23.37 -35.35
CA ASP A 88 28.04 -23.05 -34.95
C ASP A 88 28.11 -23.04 -33.42
N ASP A 89 28.71 -24.09 -32.85
CA ASP A 89 28.77 -24.33 -31.40
C ASP A 89 29.83 -23.45 -30.69
N GLY A 90 30.56 -22.60 -31.42
CA GLY A 90 31.72 -21.88 -30.91
C GLY A 90 32.91 -22.80 -30.60
N THR A 91 34.07 -22.21 -30.28
CA THR A 91 35.31 -22.96 -30.07
C THR A 91 35.62 -23.25 -28.60
N ASP A 92 35.12 -22.43 -27.68
CA ASP A 92 35.33 -22.58 -26.24
C ASP A 92 34.27 -23.48 -25.56
N GLU A 93 34.55 -23.98 -24.35
CA GLU A 93 33.64 -24.90 -23.66
C GLU A 93 32.31 -24.25 -23.25
N VAL A 94 32.29 -22.94 -23.02
CA VAL A 94 31.10 -22.19 -22.57
C VAL A 94 30.11 -22.06 -23.71
N SER A 95 30.57 -21.60 -24.88
CA SER A 95 29.76 -21.46 -26.10
C SER A 95 29.14 -22.80 -26.48
N ARG A 96 29.92 -23.88 -26.43
CA ARG A 96 29.45 -25.24 -26.72
C ARG A 96 28.42 -25.73 -25.70
N ALA A 97 28.68 -25.53 -24.41
CA ALA A 97 27.73 -25.86 -23.35
C ALA A 97 26.40 -25.11 -23.47
N LEU A 98 26.42 -23.88 -24.01
CA LEU A 98 25.25 -23.06 -24.26
C LEU A 98 24.61 -23.27 -25.63
N ALA A 99 25.22 -24.04 -26.53
CA ALA A 99 24.68 -24.35 -27.87
C ALA A 99 23.94 -25.69 -27.90
N VAL A 100 24.28 -26.64 -27.01
CA VAL A 100 23.66 -27.98 -27.05
C VAL A 100 22.13 -27.93 -26.90
N PRO A 101 21.40 -28.72 -27.70
CA PRO A 101 19.95 -28.82 -27.61
C PRO A 101 19.48 -29.69 -26.45
N ASP A 102 20.33 -30.59 -25.93
CA ASP A 102 19.95 -31.64 -24.98
C ASP A 102 20.88 -31.73 -23.76
N LEU A 103 22.14 -32.15 -23.93
CA LEU A 103 23.03 -32.42 -22.81
C LEU A 103 24.50 -32.26 -23.19
N PHE A 104 25.26 -31.52 -22.38
CA PHE A 104 26.70 -31.36 -22.51
C PHE A 104 27.44 -31.93 -21.29
N CYS A 105 28.53 -32.64 -21.52
CA CYS A 105 29.41 -33.18 -20.47
C CYS A 105 30.69 -32.35 -20.38
N LEU A 106 30.86 -31.63 -19.28
CA LEU A 106 32.10 -30.94 -18.94
C LEU A 106 32.94 -31.84 -18.02
N VAL A 107 34.00 -32.42 -18.57
CA VAL A 107 34.99 -33.18 -17.83
C VAL A 107 36.01 -32.21 -17.26
N ALA A 108 36.01 -32.01 -15.95
CA ALA A 108 36.90 -31.05 -15.30
C ALA A 108 37.50 -31.62 -14.00
N PRO A 109 38.84 -31.62 -13.85
CA PRO A 109 39.48 -31.99 -12.59
C PRO A 109 39.07 -31.02 -11.46
N PRO A 110 39.19 -31.42 -10.18
CA PRO A 110 38.82 -30.57 -9.07
C PRO A 110 39.75 -29.35 -9.02
N GLY A 111 39.18 -28.15 -8.98
CA GLY A 111 39.97 -26.93 -8.94
C GLY A 111 39.20 -25.67 -9.37
N THR A 112 39.90 -24.54 -9.35
CA THR A 112 39.33 -23.21 -9.62
C THR A 112 38.84 -23.04 -11.06
N SER A 113 39.51 -23.66 -12.04
CA SER A 113 39.15 -23.59 -13.46
C SER A 113 37.76 -24.16 -13.75
N ARG A 114 37.42 -25.30 -13.13
CA ARG A 114 36.08 -25.90 -13.18
C ARG A 114 35.02 -24.93 -12.69
N THR A 115 35.21 -24.38 -11.49
CA THR A 115 34.25 -23.44 -10.91
C THR A 115 34.10 -22.20 -11.78
N LEU A 116 35.18 -21.62 -12.31
CA LEU A 116 35.11 -20.46 -13.19
C LEU A 116 34.31 -20.74 -14.48
N THR A 117 34.54 -21.89 -15.10
CA THR A 117 33.80 -22.29 -16.31
C THR A 117 32.31 -22.46 -16.03
N VAL A 118 31.96 -23.09 -14.91
CA VAL A 118 30.57 -23.24 -14.46
C VAL A 118 29.91 -21.89 -14.19
N LEU A 119 30.60 -20.98 -13.50
CA LEU A 119 30.10 -19.64 -13.23
C LEU A 119 29.85 -18.86 -14.52
N GLU A 120 30.74 -19.00 -15.50
CA GLU A 120 30.62 -18.34 -16.80
C GLU A 120 29.44 -18.88 -17.62
N ILE A 121 29.22 -20.19 -17.62
CA ILE A 121 28.04 -20.81 -18.24
C ILE A 121 26.76 -20.28 -17.60
N VAL A 122 26.67 -20.26 -16.26
CA VAL A 122 25.49 -19.75 -15.55
C VAL A 122 25.27 -18.27 -15.86
N ARG A 123 26.33 -17.46 -15.81
CA ARG A 123 26.27 -16.02 -16.09
C ARG A 123 25.77 -15.75 -17.51
N ALA A 124 26.37 -16.38 -18.51
CA ALA A 124 26.01 -16.19 -19.90
C ALA A 124 24.59 -16.69 -20.21
N ALA A 125 24.14 -17.78 -19.58
CA ALA A 125 22.74 -18.23 -19.69
C ALA A 125 21.78 -17.20 -19.07
N ALA A 126 22.04 -16.75 -17.84
CA ALA A 126 21.19 -15.75 -17.17
C ALA A 126 21.13 -14.42 -17.95
N GLU A 127 22.24 -13.97 -18.52
CA GLU A 127 22.29 -12.77 -19.39
C GLU A 127 21.49 -12.92 -20.68
N ARG A 128 21.29 -14.14 -21.18
CA ARG A 128 20.38 -14.46 -22.29
C ARG A 128 18.91 -14.50 -21.86
N GLY A 129 18.61 -14.27 -20.59
CA GLY A 129 17.26 -14.40 -20.03
C GLY A 129 16.81 -15.84 -19.85
N GLU A 130 17.74 -16.81 -19.90
CA GLU A 130 17.46 -18.22 -19.63
C GLU A 130 17.30 -18.44 -18.13
N ARG A 131 16.27 -19.19 -17.71
CA ARG A 131 16.14 -19.60 -16.32
C ARG A 131 17.06 -20.79 -16.04
N VAL A 132 17.98 -20.61 -15.10
CA VAL A 132 19.00 -21.62 -14.78
C VAL A 132 18.69 -22.35 -13.48
N LEU A 133 18.73 -23.68 -13.50
CA LEU A 133 18.76 -24.53 -12.30
C LEU A 133 20.19 -25.00 -12.05
N ILE A 134 20.74 -24.70 -10.88
CA ILE A 134 21.99 -25.29 -10.40
C ILE A 134 21.64 -26.38 -9.41
N ALA A 135 22.05 -27.61 -9.72
CA ALA A 135 21.85 -28.76 -8.86
C ALA A 135 23.20 -29.36 -8.45
N ALA A 136 23.25 -29.93 -7.24
CA ALA A 136 24.44 -30.64 -6.76
C ALA A 136 24.03 -31.82 -5.85
N PRO A 137 24.92 -32.79 -5.54
CA PRO A 137 24.61 -33.90 -4.65
C PRO A 137 24.26 -33.46 -3.22
N ALA A 138 24.88 -32.37 -2.73
CA ALA A 138 24.74 -31.91 -1.35
C ALA A 138 24.87 -30.38 -1.24
N ALA A 139 24.31 -29.80 -0.17
CA ALA A 139 24.31 -28.35 0.07
C ALA A 139 25.70 -27.69 0.05
N PRO A 140 26.79 -28.31 0.56
CA PRO A 140 28.13 -27.72 0.46
C PRO A 140 28.62 -27.56 -0.99
N ALA A 141 28.23 -28.46 -1.90
CA ALA A 141 28.59 -28.35 -3.31
C ALA A 141 27.81 -27.22 -4.00
N VAL A 142 26.55 -27.00 -3.60
CA VAL A 142 25.78 -25.82 -4.02
C VAL A 142 26.44 -24.53 -3.54
N GLU A 143 26.83 -24.46 -2.26
CA GLU A 143 27.52 -23.30 -1.66
C GLU A 143 28.81 -22.92 -2.39
N ALA A 144 29.58 -23.92 -2.83
CA ALA A 144 30.85 -23.69 -3.52
C ALA A 144 30.68 -22.89 -4.82
N ILE A 145 29.57 -23.07 -5.54
CA ILE A 145 29.23 -22.26 -6.71
C ILE A 145 28.60 -20.93 -6.28
N MET A 146 27.63 -20.98 -5.36
CA MET A 146 26.84 -19.80 -4.96
C MET A 146 27.70 -18.67 -4.38
N SER A 147 28.71 -19.00 -3.58
CA SER A 147 29.62 -18.03 -2.97
C SER A 147 30.44 -17.21 -3.98
N ARG A 148 30.45 -17.61 -5.26
CA ARG A 148 31.25 -17.01 -6.33
C ARG A 148 30.39 -16.53 -7.51
N LEU A 149 29.06 -16.62 -7.42
CA LEU A 149 28.18 -16.10 -8.47
C LEU A 149 28.34 -14.58 -8.60
N PRO A 150 28.52 -14.03 -9.81
CA PRO A 150 28.62 -12.59 -9.99
C PRO A 150 27.32 -11.87 -9.57
N PRO A 151 27.42 -10.65 -9.05
CA PRO A 151 26.25 -9.84 -8.75
C PRO A 151 25.51 -9.47 -10.04
N GLY A 152 24.18 -9.58 -10.05
CA GLY A 152 23.34 -9.16 -11.17
C GLY A 152 22.11 -10.04 -11.40
N ALA A 153 22.26 -11.35 -11.19
CA ALA A 153 21.15 -12.30 -11.27
C ALA A 153 20.39 -12.39 -9.93
N THR A 154 19.07 -12.58 -10.02
CA THR A 154 18.21 -12.93 -8.87
C THR A 154 18.38 -14.41 -8.57
N VAL A 155 19.15 -14.70 -7.52
CA VAL A 155 19.49 -16.08 -7.12
C VAL A 155 18.65 -16.51 -5.92
N ILE A 156 18.01 -17.68 -6.01
CA ILE A 156 17.23 -18.26 -4.90
C ILE A 156 17.67 -19.68 -4.60
N ARG A 157 17.92 -19.95 -3.33
CA ARG A 157 18.33 -21.25 -2.82
C ARG A 157 17.21 -21.99 -2.11
N THR A 158 17.02 -23.26 -2.46
CA THR A 158 16.04 -24.15 -1.83
C THR A 158 16.68 -25.32 -1.06
N ASP A 159 18.01 -25.40 -1.03
CA ASP A 159 18.78 -26.46 -0.36
C ASP A 159 18.92 -26.25 1.16
N GLN A 160 18.67 -25.04 1.66
CA GLN A 160 18.86 -24.69 3.06
C GLN A 160 17.54 -24.47 3.80
N ALA A 161 17.41 -25.11 4.97
CA ALA A 161 16.39 -24.76 5.93
C ALA A 161 16.81 -23.49 6.69
N GLY A 162 15.97 -22.44 6.66
CA GLY A 162 16.17 -21.21 7.45
C GLY A 162 16.59 -19.99 6.64
N SER A 163 17.02 -18.94 7.34
CA SER A 163 17.19 -17.58 6.80
C SER A 163 18.63 -17.24 6.36
N GLY A 164 19.39 -18.24 5.89
CA GLY A 164 20.72 -18.01 5.34
C GLY A 164 20.70 -17.07 4.11
N PRO A 165 21.81 -16.38 3.79
CA PRO A 165 21.90 -15.53 2.61
C PRO A 165 21.50 -16.28 1.32
N GLY A 166 20.63 -15.66 0.52
CA GLY A 166 20.12 -16.23 -0.73
C GLY A 166 19.08 -17.34 -0.55
N SER A 167 18.71 -17.75 0.67
CA SER A 167 17.66 -18.74 0.88
C SER A 167 16.28 -18.20 0.48
N ILE A 168 15.40 -19.10 0.04
CA ILE A 168 14.01 -18.76 -0.27
C ILE A 168 13.27 -18.13 0.92
N THR A 169 13.58 -18.58 2.14
CA THR A 169 12.99 -18.03 3.37
C THR A 169 13.51 -16.61 3.64
N ALA A 170 14.81 -16.36 3.44
CA ALA A 170 15.40 -15.04 3.57
C ALA A 170 14.85 -14.07 2.50
N ALA A 171 14.67 -14.54 1.26
CA ALA A 171 14.06 -13.78 0.19
C ALA A 171 12.60 -13.40 0.52
N ALA A 172 11.80 -14.36 1.01
CA ALA A 172 10.44 -14.11 1.48
C ALA A 172 10.40 -13.09 2.62
N ALA A 173 11.24 -13.26 3.64
CA ALA A 173 11.37 -12.30 4.75
C ALA A 173 11.75 -10.90 4.25
N GLY A 174 12.64 -10.81 3.26
CA GLY A 174 13.02 -9.55 2.61
C GLY A 174 11.84 -8.86 1.91
N VAL A 175 11.00 -9.60 1.19
CA VAL A 175 9.75 -9.07 0.59
C VAL A 175 8.80 -8.58 1.67
N GLN A 176 8.57 -9.38 2.71
CA GLN A 176 7.69 -9.02 3.83
C GLN A 176 8.16 -7.74 4.52
N GLN A 177 9.46 -7.62 4.79
CA GLN A 177 10.03 -6.42 5.40
C GLN A 177 9.86 -5.18 4.51
N ARG A 178 9.99 -5.32 3.18
CA ARG A 178 9.70 -4.23 2.23
C ARG A 178 8.23 -3.81 2.23
N ILE A 179 7.30 -4.77 2.31
CA ILE A 179 5.87 -4.48 2.41
C ILE A 179 5.58 -3.71 3.70
N LEU A 180 6.14 -4.15 4.83
CA LEU A 180 5.97 -3.51 6.13
C LEU A 180 6.59 -2.11 6.17
N SER A 181 7.79 -1.92 5.60
CA SER A 181 8.43 -0.61 5.58
C SER A 181 7.67 0.38 4.68
N ARG A 182 7.29 -0.04 3.47
CA ARG A 182 6.54 0.82 2.53
C ARG A 182 5.15 1.21 3.04
N SER A 183 4.49 0.34 3.79
CA SER A 183 3.16 0.62 4.34
C SER A 183 3.18 1.35 5.70
N GLN A 184 4.36 1.63 6.27
CA GLN A 184 4.48 2.20 7.62
C GLN A 184 3.88 3.60 7.75
N SER A 185 4.08 4.45 6.74
CA SER A 185 3.55 5.83 6.72
C SER A 185 2.03 5.82 6.73
N ALA A 186 1.41 5.08 5.80
CA ALA A 186 -0.04 4.93 5.74
C ALA A 186 -0.63 4.34 7.03
N ALA A 187 0.06 3.38 7.66
CA ALA A 187 -0.38 2.78 8.92
C ALA A 187 -0.41 3.78 10.08
N ARG A 188 0.59 4.67 10.17
CA ARG A 188 0.61 5.75 11.18
C ARG A 188 -0.48 6.78 10.93
N ALA A 189 -0.67 7.18 9.66
CA ALA A 189 -1.68 8.18 9.31
C ALA A 189 -3.11 7.66 9.59
N LEU A 190 -3.37 6.37 9.38
CA LEU A 190 -4.66 5.73 9.64
C LEU A 190 -4.86 5.27 11.10
N GLU A 191 -3.83 5.31 11.95
CA GLU A 191 -3.91 4.85 13.34
C GLU A 191 -5.03 5.51 14.17
N PRO A 192 -5.27 6.83 14.07
CA PRO A 192 -6.35 7.51 14.80
C PRO A 192 -7.77 7.08 14.40
N TRP A 193 -7.90 6.36 13.28
CA TRP A 193 -9.17 5.86 12.76
C TRP A 193 -9.44 4.42 13.18
N LEU A 194 -8.51 3.74 13.87
CA LEU A 194 -8.68 2.37 14.34
C LEU A 194 -9.57 2.28 15.59
N GLY A 195 -10.33 1.19 15.67
CA GLY A 195 -11.10 0.79 16.86
C GLY A 195 -12.56 1.24 16.84
N GLU A 196 -13.30 0.78 17.84
CA GLU A 196 -14.71 1.12 18.06
C GLU A 196 -14.93 1.50 19.54
N PRO A 197 -15.16 2.80 19.85
CA PRO A 197 -15.07 3.95 18.95
C PRO A 197 -13.61 4.34 18.64
N SER A 198 -13.35 4.83 17.42
CA SER A 198 -12.05 5.36 17.03
C SER A 198 -11.78 6.73 17.70
N PRO A 199 -10.50 7.11 17.94
CA PRO A 199 -10.16 8.47 18.37
C PRO A 199 -10.74 9.57 17.46
N ALA A 200 -10.73 9.36 16.15
CA ALA A 200 -11.33 10.26 15.16
C ALA A 200 -12.84 10.40 15.35
N LEU A 201 -13.58 9.31 15.57
CA LEU A 201 -15.01 9.35 15.90
C LEU A 201 -15.27 10.12 17.20
N GLY A 202 -14.37 10.01 18.18
CA GLY A 202 -14.45 10.81 19.41
C GLY A 202 -14.37 12.32 19.16
N TRP A 203 -13.51 12.76 18.24
CA TRP A 203 -13.43 14.16 17.82
C TRP A 203 -14.63 14.60 16.99
N LEU A 204 -15.15 13.73 16.13
CA LEU A 204 -16.36 14.00 15.37
C LEU A 204 -17.57 14.21 16.28
N ARG A 205 -17.74 13.36 17.30
CA ARG A 205 -18.79 13.54 18.31
C ARG A 205 -18.62 14.84 19.10
N ARG A 206 -17.39 15.21 19.45
CA ARG A 206 -17.11 16.51 20.10
C ARG A 206 -17.50 17.69 19.20
N LEU A 207 -17.20 17.62 17.91
CA LEU A 207 -17.59 18.65 16.95
C LEU A 207 -19.11 18.78 16.86
N THR A 208 -19.83 17.68 16.66
CA THR A 208 -21.30 17.72 16.53
C THR A 208 -21.95 18.24 17.82
N THR A 209 -21.50 17.77 18.99
CA THR A 209 -22.02 18.27 20.27
C THR A 209 -21.72 19.76 20.47
N ALA A 210 -20.52 20.23 20.12
CA ALA A 210 -20.19 21.65 20.22
C ALA A 210 -21.02 22.52 19.26
N LEU A 211 -21.41 21.99 18.09
CA LEU A 211 -22.31 22.69 17.16
C LEU A 211 -23.73 22.81 17.72
N ASP A 212 -24.24 21.74 18.31
CA ASP A 212 -25.55 21.76 18.98
C ASP A 212 -25.55 22.78 20.14
N GLU A 213 -24.51 22.75 20.99
CA GLU A 213 -24.32 23.70 22.08
C GLU A 213 -24.21 25.16 21.58
N ALA A 214 -23.52 25.37 20.44
CA ALA A 214 -23.39 26.70 19.83
C ALA A 214 -24.71 27.21 19.27
N ALA A 215 -25.52 26.35 18.64
CA ALA A 215 -26.85 26.70 18.15
C ALA A 215 -27.78 27.10 19.31
N GLU A 216 -27.81 26.31 20.38
CA GLU A 216 -28.60 26.62 21.58
C GLU A 216 -28.14 27.90 22.28
N ALA A 217 -26.82 28.11 22.38
CA ALA A 217 -26.25 29.32 22.96
C ALA A 217 -26.57 30.55 22.12
N ARG A 218 -26.58 30.42 20.79
CA ARG A 218 -26.95 31.51 19.88
C ARG A 218 -28.43 31.89 20.03
N GLU A 219 -29.33 30.91 20.07
CA GLU A 219 -30.75 31.18 20.29
C GLU A 219 -30.99 31.84 21.66
N ARG A 220 -30.25 31.44 22.70
CA ARG A 220 -30.28 32.12 24.01
C ARG A 220 -29.80 33.56 23.93
N ALA A 221 -28.74 33.85 23.16
CA ALA A 221 -28.24 35.20 22.94
C ALA A 221 -29.27 36.07 22.22
N ASP A 222 -29.85 35.58 21.12
CA ASP A 222 -30.85 36.31 20.34
C ASP A 222 -32.11 36.62 21.19
N ARG A 223 -32.56 35.67 22.01
CA ARG A 223 -33.65 35.90 22.99
C ARG A 223 -33.29 36.95 24.04
N ALA A 224 -32.06 36.93 24.56
CA ALA A 224 -31.61 37.89 25.55
C ALA A 224 -31.51 39.31 24.97
N THR A 225 -31.04 39.45 23.73
CA THR A 225 -31.04 40.73 22.99
C THR A 225 -32.45 41.25 22.76
N ALA A 226 -33.38 40.41 22.29
CA ALA A 226 -34.78 40.81 22.11
C ALA A 226 -35.45 41.25 23.42
N HIS A 227 -35.12 40.58 24.54
CA HIS A 227 -35.58 40.98 25.86
C HIS A 227 -34.96 42.31 26.32
N GLN A 228 -33.68 42.56 26.04
CA GLN A 228 -33.02 43.84 26.29
C GLN A 228 -33.72 44.97 25.51
N ASP A 229 -33.96 44.79 24.21
CA ASP A 229 -34.62 45.80 23.36
C ASP A 229 -36.03 46.13 23.88
N THR A 230 -36.77 45.10 24.31
CA THR A 230 -38.09 45.27 24.94
C THR A 230 -37.98 46.07 26.23
N THR A 231 -37.02 45.73 27.09
CA THR A 231 -36.78 46.41 28.38
C THR A 231 -36.38 47.88 28.19
N VAL A 232 -35.54 48.17 27.19
CA VAL A 232 -35.13 49.54 26.83
C VAL A 232 -36.34 50.36 26.38
N ARG A 233 -37.21 49.79 25.55
CA ARG A 233 -38.44 50.45 25.11
C ARG A 233 -39.38 50.76 26.28
N GLU A 234 -39.63 49.78 27.15
CA GLU A 234 -40.46 49.96 28.34
C GLU A 234 -39.88 51.03 29.31
N ALA A 235 -38.55 51.05 29.48
CA ALA A 235 -37.88 52.08 30.28
C ALA A 235 -38.04 53.48 29.66
N ARG A 236 -37.89 53.61 28.33
CA ARG A 236 -38.14 54.88 27.62
C ARG A 236 -39.57 55.36 27.77
N GLU A 237 -40.56 54.46 27.70
CA GLU A 237 -41.97 54.81 27.91
C GLU A 237 -42.22 55.31 29.34
N ARG A 238 -41.73 54.58 30.34
CA ARG A 238 -41.86 54.89 31.78
C ARG A 238 -41.17 56.20 32.18
N LEU A 239 -39.95 56.43 31.71
CA LEU A 239 -39.12 57.58 32.11
C LEU A 239 -39.32 58.81 31.21
N GLY A 240 -39.85 58.64 30.00
CA GLY A 240 -39.93 59.70 28.97
C GLY A 240 -41.05 60.73 29.14
N ALA A 241 -41.71 60.80 30.29
CA ALA A 241 -42.82 61.73 30.51
C ALA A 241 -42.40 63.21 30.34
N ALA A 242 -41.21 63.59 30.82
CA ALA A 242 -40.68 64.95 30.67
C ALA A 242 -40.32 65.27 29.21
N THR A 243 -39.70 64.33 28.50
CA THR A 243 -39.36 64.47 27.08
C THR A 243 -40.62 64.62 26.21
N ARG A 244 -41.66 63.81 26.45
CA ARG A 244 -42.95 63.92 25.74
C ARG A 244 -43.62 65.28 25.95
N ARG A 245 -43.55 65.85 27.16
CA ARG A 245 -44.07 67.20 27.43
C ARG A 245 -43.27 68.27 26.69
N ALA A 246 -41.95 68.20 26.73
CA ALA A 246 -41.09 69.16 26.03
C ALA A 246 -41.22 69.08 24.50
N GLU A 247 -41.51 67.90 23.96
CA GLU A 247 -41.85 67.68 22.55
C GLU A 247 -43.15 68.42 22.19
N GLN A 248 -44.22 68.23 22.98
CA GLN A 248 -45.49 68.95 22.81
C GLN A 248 -45.31 70.48 22.87
N ASP A 249 -44.58 70.98 23.88
CA ASP A 249 -44.29 72.42 24.03
C ASP A 249 -43.52 72.97 22.81
N THR A 250 -42.60 72.17 22.25
CA THR A 250 -41.82 72.54 21.07
C THR A 250 -42.68 72.59 19.81
N ASP A 251 -43.61 71.64 19.67
CA ASP A 251 -44.56 71.60 18.57
C ASP A 251 -45.53 72.79 18.62
N GLU A 252 -46.08 73.10 19.80
CA GLU A 252 -46.95 74.27 20.01
C GLU A 252 -46.21 75.61 19.74
N ALA A 253 -44.95 75.69 20.17
CA ALA A 253 -44.11 76.87 19.90
C ALA A 253 -43.80 76.99 18.40
N ARG A 254 -43.58 75.87 17.69
CA ARG A 254 -43.38 75.84 16.24
C ARG A 254 -44.62 76.36 15.50
N ASP A 255 -45.81 75.91 15.90
CA ASP A 255 -47.08 76.37 15.32
C ASP A 255 -47.34 77.86 15.58
N THR A 256 -46.89 78.37 16.72
CA THR A 256 -46.95 79.82 17.01
C THR A 256 -45.99 80.61 16.12
N VAL A 257 -44.79 80.09 15.85
CA VAL A 257 -43.84 80.69 14.90
C VAL A 257 -44.41 80.72 13.49
N THR A 258 -45.02 79.64 13.00
CA THR A 258 -45.60 79.59 11.65
C THR A 258 -46.76 80.60 11.50
N ARG A 259 -47.64 80.68 12.50
CA ARG A 259 -48.77 81.64 12.52
C ARG A 259 -48.30 83.09 12.54
N THR A 260 -47.36 83.44 13.42
CA THR A 260 -46.84 84.82 13.52
C THR A 260 -46.02 85.21 12.29
N ALA A 261 -45.30 84.27 11.67
CA ALA A 261 -44.61 84.51 10.40
C ALA A 261 -45.59 84.79 9.25
N ALA A 262 -46.69 84.03 9.17
CA ALA A 262 -47.75 84.27 8.19
C ALA A 262 -48.42 85.64 8.39
N GLU A 263 -48.66 86.05 9.64
CA GLU A 263 -49.20 87.38 9.96
C GLU A 263 -48.26 88.51 9.53
N VAL A 264 -46.96 88.38 9.80
CA VAL A 264 -45.93 89.34 9.34
C VAL A 264 -45.92 89.44 7.81
N GLN A 265 -45.97 88.31 7.10
CA GLN A 265 -46.01 88.29 5.62
C GLN A 265 -47.28 88.98 5.09
N ALA A 266 -48.44 88.67 5.68
CA ALA A 266 -49.72 89.27 5.30
C ALA A 266 -49.74 90.79 5.51
N LEU A 267 -49.26 91.26 6.68
CA LEU A 267 -49.16 92.68 7.01
C LEU A 267 -48.12 93.40 6.15
N THR A 268 -46.99 92.77 5.82
CA THR A 268 -45.98 93.31 4.91
C THR A 268 -46.56 93.50 3.50
N ALA A 269 -47.28 92.50 3.00
CA ALA A 269 -47.95 92.58 1.71
C ALA A 269 -49.06 93.65 1.72
N ALA A 270 -49.84 93.75 2.79
CA ALA A 270 -50.87 94.78 2.96
C ALA A 270 -50.28 96.20 3.01
N LEU A 271 -49.17 96.39 3.73
CA LEU A 271 -48.46 97.66 3.81
C LEU A 271 -47.91 98.09 2.44
N ARG A 272 -47.25 97.18 1.71
CA ARG A 272 -46.75 97.44 0.34
C ARG A 272 -47.87 97.89 -0.61
N ARG A 273 -49.05 97.25 -0.53
CA ARG A 273 -50.24 97.64 -1.31
C ARG A 273 -50.83 98.99 -0.89
N ALA A 274 -50.76 99.34 0.40
CA ALA A 274 -51.25 100.62 0.90
C ALA A 274 -50.33 101.79 0.51
N GLU A 275 -49.01 101.58 0.49
CA GLU A 275 -48.01 102.59 0.12
C GLU A 275 -48.01 102.91 -1.40
N SER A 276 -48.33 101.93 -2.25
CA SER A 276 -48.44 102.10 -3.71
C SER A 276 -49.77 102.73 -4.17
N SER A 277 -50.75 102.95 -3.28
CA SER A 277 -52.06 103.54 -3.60
C SER A 277 -52.17 105.00 -3.12
N ARG A 278 -52.64 105.92 -3.98
CA ARG A 278 -52.88 107.34 -3.61
C ARG A 278 -53.99 107.52 -2.58
N LEU A 279 -55.00 106.64 -2.55
CA LEU A 279 -56.18 106.75 -1.68
C LEU A 279 -56.01 106.04 -0.32
N ARG A 280 -55.18 104.99 -0.23
CA ARG A 280 -55.01 104.20 1.01
C ARG A 280 -53.84 104.62 1.88
N ARG A 281 -53.17 105.72 1.52
CA ARG A 281 -51.93 106.19 2.15
C ARG A 281 -52.11 106.61 3.62
N TRP A 282 -53.31 107.07 4.01
CA TRP A 282 -53.64 107.35 5.42
C TRP A 282 -53.53 106.09 6.32
N SER A 283 -53.90 104.91 5.80
CA SER A 283 -53.90 103.65 6.57
C SER A 283 -52.49 103.05 6.78
N ALA A 284 -51.49 103.52 6.02
CA ALA A 284 -50.12 103.00 6.06
C ALA A 284 -49.46 103.19 7.44
N GLY A 285 -49.76 104.30 8.13
CA GLY A 285 -49.23 104.55 9.48
C GLY A 285 -49.73 103.57 10.55
N GLY A 286 -50.98 103.10 10.42
CA GLY A 286 -51.55 102.07 11.30
C GLY A 286 -51.03 100.66 10.97
N LEU A 287 -50.87 100.36 9.68
CA LEU A 287 -50.27 99.09 9.22
C LEU A 287 -48.79 98.98 9.60
N ARG A 288 -48.02 100.08 9.58
CA ARG A 288 -46.62 100.10 10.08
C ARG A 288 -46.51 99.74 11.56
N ARG A 289 -47.41 100.27 12.41
CA ARG A 289 -47.45 99.93 13.83
C ARG A 289 -47.81 98.46 14.05
N ARG A 290 -48.88 97.98 13.42
CA ARG A 290 -49.28 96.56 13.46
C ARG A 290 -48.20 95.62 12.94
N LEU A 291 -47.50 95.99 11.86
CA LEU A 291 -46.38 95.21 11.33
C LEU A 291 -45.21 95.19 12.32
N SER A 292 -44.88 96.33 12.96
CA SER A 292 -43.85 96.39 14.00
C SER A 292 -44.19 95.50 15.21
N ASP A 293 -45.45 95.52 15.65
CA ASP A 293 -45.95 94.65 16.71
C ASP A 293 -45.90 93.16 16.31
N ALA A 294 -46.32 92.82 15.09
CA ALA A 294 -46.26 91.47 14.56
C ALA A 294 -44.82 90.97 14.37
N VAL A 295 -43.88 91.83 13.95
CA VAL A 295 -42.45 91.49 13.84
C VAL A 295 -41.86 91.23 15.22
N ARG A 296 -42.21 92.03 16.24
CA ARG A 296 -41.82 91.78 17.64
C ARG A 296 -42.43 90.47 18.16
N GLY A 297 -43.70 90.22 17.87
CA GLY A 297 -44.38 88.97 18.21
C GLY A 297 -43.73 87.74 17.56
N ALA A 298 -43.37 87.82 16.27
CA ALA A 298 -42.67 86.75 15.56
C ALA A 298 -41.24 86.53 16.07
N ALA A 299 -40.54 87.60 16.48
CA ALA A 299 -39.23 87.48 17.12
C ALA A 299 -39.33 86.80 18.50
N ALA A 300 -40.33 87.17 19.31
CA ALA A 300 -40.60 86.53 20.59
C ALA A 300 -40.98 85.05 20.42
N ALA A 301 -41.86 84.72 19.47
CA ALA A 301 -42.24 83.35 19.15
C ALA A 301 -41.04 82.49 18.73
N ARG A 302 -40.13 83.02 17.89
CA ARG A 302 -38.90 82.32 17.51
C ARG A 302 -37.97 82.08 18.71
N SER A 303 -37.88 83.03 19.63
CA SER A 303 -37.08 82.87 20.84
C SER A 303 -37.65 81.79 21.76
N VAL A 304 -38.98 81.74 21.93
CA VAL A 304 -39.65 80.69 22.71
C VAL A 304 -39.44 79.33 22.06
N TRP A 305 -39.64 79.20 20.75
CA TRP A 305 -39.39 77.95 20.02
C TRP A 305 -37.93 77.46 20.14
N HIS A 306 -36.97 78.37 20.07
CA HIS A 306 -35.56 78.01 20.29
C HIS A 306 -35.33 77.49 21.72
N GLN A 307 -35.91 78.14 22.73
CA GLN A 307 -35.80 77.70 24.13
C GLN A 307 -36.46 76.33 24.37
N THR A 308 -37.66 76.10 23.82
CA THR A 308 -38.34 74.80 23.95
C THR A 308 -37.60 73.69 23.21
N THR A 309 -37.01 73.99 22.05
CA THR A 309 -36.18 73.03 21.30
C THR A 309 -34.95 72.61 22.11
N VAL A 310 -34.22 73.56 22.70
CA VAL A 310 -33.08 73.28 23.60
C VAL A 310 -33.53 72.48 24.83
N ALA A 311 -34.70 72.80 25.40
CA ALA A 311 -35.26 72.05 26.52
C ALA A 311 -35.62 70.60 26.14
N TYR A 312 -36.18 70.38 24.96
CA TYR A 312 -36.45 69.05 24.41
C TYR A 312 -35.16 68.24 24.23
N GLU A 313 -34.12 68.82 23.61
CA GLU A 313 -32.82 68.16 23.43
C GLU A 313 -32.19 67.77 24.78
N ASN A 314 -32.22 68.68 25.76
CA ASN A 314 -31.72 68.40 27.10
C ASN A 314 -32.51 67.27 27.79
N ASN A 315 -33.85 67.25 27.65
CA ASN A 315 -34.69 66.19 28.19
C ASN A 315 -34.49 64.86 27.46
N ALA A 316 -34.24 64.86 26.15
CA ALA A 316 -33.91 63.67 25.38
C ALA A 316 -32.58 63.07 25.86
N HIS A 317 -31.53 63.90 26.01
CA HIS A 317 -30.25 63.44 26.56
C HIS A 317 -30.36 62.98 28.02
N ALA A 318 -31.18 63.63 28.84
CA ALA A 318 -31.43 63.19 30.21
C ALA A 318 -32.17 61.84 30.24
N LEU A 319 -33.12 61.62 29.33
CA LEU A 319 -33.83 60.35 29.19
C LEU A 319 -32.91 59.22 28.77
N ASP A 320 -32.06 59.42 27.75
CA ASP A 320 -31.10 58.39 27.32
C ASP A 320 -30.17 57.97 28.47
N ARG A 321 -29.61 58.94 29.20
CA ARG A 321 -28.80 58.63 30.41
C ARG A 321 -29.59 57.92 31.50
N ALA A 322 -30.84 58.31 31.73
CA ALA A 322 -31.69 57.67 32.75
C ALA A 322 -32.04 56.23 32.36
N VAL A 323 -32.27 55.95 31.08
CA VAL A 323 -32.52 54.61 30.55
C VAL A 323 -31.26 53.75 30.63
N GLU A 324 -30.09 54.29 30.27
CA GLU A 324 -28.80 53.60 30.44
C GLU A 324 -28.48 53.28 31.91
N GLN A 325 -28.88 54.16 32.84
CA GLN A 325 -28.66 53.97 34.28
C GLN A 325 -29.74 53.13 34.96
N ASP A 326 -30.85 52.81 34.28
CA ASP A 326 -31.91 51.99 34.85
C ASP A 326 -31.39 50.58 35.20
N GLY A 327 -31.64 50.13 36.43
CA GLY A 327 -31.09 48.87 36.92
C GLY A 327 -31.62 47.65 36.16
N ILE A 328 -32.85 47.71 35.65
CA ILE A 328 -33.47 46.60 34.90
C ILE A 328 -32.85 46.55 33.49
N VAL A 329 -32.67 47.70 32.85
CA VAL A 329 -32.01 47.81 31.53
C VAL A 329 -30.58 47.30 31.60
N ARG A 330 -29.79 47.74 32.60
CA ARG A 330 -28.42 47.26 32.79
C ARG A 330 -28.35 45.75 33.00
N ALA A 331 -29.21 45.21 33.87
CA ALA A 331 -29.27 43.77 34.10
C ALA A 331 -29.68 42.97 32.84
N ALA A 332 -30.56 43.52 31.99
CA ALA A 332 -30.91 42.91 30.71
C ALA A 332 -29.74 42.96 29.71
N ALA A 333 -29.03 44.09 29.64
CA ALA A 333 -27.84 44.24 28.81
C ALA A 333 -26.70 43.28 29.23
N ASP A 334 -26.44 43.14 30.54
CA ASP A 334 -25.44 42.20 31.05
C ASP A 334 -25.79 40.74 30.70
N ARG A 335 -27.07 40.37 30.80
CA ARG A 335 -27.55 39.03 30.38
C ARG A 335 -27.35 38.80 28.89
N ALA A 336 -27.68 39.78 28.04
CA ALA A 336 -27.49 39.69 26.61
C ALA A 336 -26.00 39.57 26.24
N ALA A 337 -25.14 40.37 26.86
CA ALA A 337 -23.69 40.31 26.68
C ALA A 337 -23.10 38.96 27.11
N PHE A 338 -23.50 38.45 28.28
CA PHE A 338 -23.06 37.13 28.77
C PHE A 338 -23.51 35.99 27.85
N ALA A 339 -24.77 36.03 27.40
CA ALA A 339 -25.28 35.03 26.46
C ALA A 339 -24.55 35.08 25.11
N GLY A 340 -24.25 36.28 24.59
CA GLY A 340 -23.45 36.46 23.38
C GLY A 340 -22.03 35.90 23.50
N LEU A 341 -21.35 36.17 24.62
CA LEU A 341 -20.03 35.59 24.92
C LEU A 341 -20.07 34.06 25.02
N ALA A 342 -21.12 33.50 25.63
CA ALA A 342 -21.29 32.05 25.72
C ALA A 342 -21.49 31.41 24.33
N ALA A 343 -22.24 32.07 23.43
CA ALA A 343 -22.42 31.62 22.05
C ALA A 343 -21.09 31.60 21.27
N LEU A 344 -20.26 32.65 21.41
CA LEU A 344 -18.93 32.69 20.78
C LEU A 344 -18.02 31.56 21.28
N ARG A 345 -17.96 31.33 22.59
CA ARG A 345 -17.12 30.25 23.16
C ARG A 345 -17.55 28.85 22.73
N ALA A 346 -18.85 28.63 22.58
CA ALA A 346 -19.37 27.36 22.08
C ALA A 346 -18.93 27.13 20.62
N LEU A 347 -18.99 28.17 19.78
CA LEU A 347 -18.50 28.11 18.40
C LEU A 347 -16.98 27.86 18.34
N GLU A 348 -16.18 28.54 19.17
CA GLU A 348 -14.73 28.29 19.29
C GLU A 348 -14.39 26.85 19.70
N SER A 349 -15.26 26.19 20.47
CA SER A 349 -15.12 24.76 20.81
C SER A 349 -15.31 23.86 19.59
N ALA A 350 -16.31 24.17 18.77
CA ALA A 350 -16.56 23.48 17.50
C ALA A 350 -15.38 23.67 16.53
N GLU A 351 -14.90 24.90 16.37
CA GLU A 351 -13.74 25.22 15.51
C GLU A 351 -12.48 24.44 15.90
N ARG A 352 -12.19 24.33 17.21
CA ARG A 352 -11.05 23.53 17.69
C ARG A 352 -11.17 22.06 17.33
N SER A 353 -12.37 21.51 17.43
CA SER A 353 -12.65 20.12 17.04
C SER A 353 -12.50 19.92 15.53
N ALA A 354 -12.94 20.89 14.72
CA ALA A 354 -12.77 20.88 13.26
C ALA A 354 -11.30 20.95 12.84
N HIS A 355 -10.48 21.80 13.48
CA HIS A 355 -9.03 21.83 13.25
C HIS A 355 -8.35 20.50 13.61
N HIS A 356 -8.79 19.84 14.69
CA HIS A 356 -8.28 18.52 15.03
C HIS A 356 -8.62 17.49 13.96
N LEU A 357 -9.88 17.43 13.51
CA LEU A 357 -10.29 16.51 12.44
C LEU A 357 -9.57 16.79 11.11
N THR A 358 -9.40 18.06 10.75
CA THR A 358 -8.65 18.46 9.54
C THR A 358 -7.23 17.88 9.55
N ARG A 359 -6.54 17.93 10.70
CA ARG A 359 -5.21 17.31 10.86
C ARG A 359 -5.24 15.79 10.81
N LEU A 360 -6.32 15.14 11.25
CA LEU A 360 -6.46 13.69 11.16
C LEU A 360 -6.75 13.19 9.75
N LEU A 361 -7.31 14.05 8.88
CA LEU A 361 -7.53 13.76 7.46
C LEU A 361 -6.24 13.89 6.64
N ASP A 362 -5.27 14.67 7.11
CA ASP A 362 -4.01 14.89 6.41
C ASP A 362 -3.29 13.55 6.09
N GLY A 363 -2.91 13.38 4.83
CA GLY A 363 -2.28 12.17 4.32
C GLY A 363 -3.18 10.93 4.16
N VAL A 364 -4.48 10.99 4.53
CA VAL A 364 -5.40 9.85 4.38
C VAL A 364 -6.63 10.13 3.50
N ALA A 365 -7.09 11.38 3.46
CA ALA A 365 -8.18 11.86 2.64
C ALA A 365 -8.03 13.37 2.37
N GLU A 366 -8.68 13.85 1.31
CA GLU A 366 -8.76 15.29 1.06
C GLU A 366 -9.69 15.94 2.09
N ALA A 367 -9.18 16.91 2.85
CA ALA A 367 -10.00 17.63 3.81
C ALA A 367 -10.78 18.73 3.08
N PRO A 368 -12.13 18.78 3.21
CA PRO A 368 -12.89 19.86 2.61
C PRO A 368 -12.55 21.18 3.28
N ALA A 369 -12.47 22.26 2.49
CA ALA A 369 -12.36 23.60 3.03
C ALA A 369 -13.62 23.94 3.82
N TRP A 370 -13.46 24.62 4.95
CA TRP A 370 -14.56 25.01 5.82
C TRP A 370 -14.36 26.43 6.35
N ILE A 371 -15.48 27.06 6.70
CA ILE A 371 -15.54 28.42 7.24
C ILE A 371 -15.89 28.30 8.73
N ALA A 372 -15.29 29.17 9.56
CA ALA A 372 -15.50 29.24 11.00
C ALA A 372 -16.87 29.88 11.36
N ASP A 373 -17.93 29.33 10.78
CA ASP A 373 -19.32 29.66 11.11
C ASP A 373 -20.13 28.36 11.32
N PRO A 374 -21.33 28.44 11.94
CA PRO A 374 -22.11 27.24 12.25
C PRO A 374 -22.46 26.39 11.02
N ALA A 375 -22.76 27.03 9.89
CA ALA A 375 -23.19 26.33 8.67
C ALA A 375 -22.02 25.59 8.00
N GLY A 376 -20.87 26.26 7.87
CA GLY A 376 -19.64 25.70 7.32
C GLY A 376 -19.12 24.54 8.16
N LEU A 377 -19.14 24.68 9.49
CA LEU A 377 -18.75 23.62 10.40
C LEU A 377 -19.73 22.43 10.38
N ALA A 378 -21.03 22.65 10.21
CA ALA A 378 -22.01 21.58 10.06
C ALA A 378 -21.78 20.77 8.78
N VAL A 379 -21.53 21.43 7.64
CA VAL A 379 -21.17 20.77 6.37
C VAL A 379 -19.86 19.98 6.52
N PHE A 380 -18.86 20.55 7.20
CA PHE A 380 -17.62 19.84 7.51
C PHE A 380 -17.85 18.58 8.36
N ALA A 381 -18.71 18.67 9.39
CA ALA A 381 -19.06 17.55 10.25
C ALA A 381 -19.76 16.44 9.47
N GLU A 382 -20.73 16.77 8.61
CA GLU A 382 -21.44 15.81 7.76
C GLU A 382 -20.48 15.08 6.80
N HIS A 383 -19.56 15.83 6.19
CA HIS A 383 -18.52 15.21 5.35
C HIS A 383 -17.64 14.24 6.15
N CYS A 384 -17.20 14.64 7.34
CA CYS A 384 -16.44 13.76 8.23
C CYS A 384 -17.23 12.52 8.65
N GLN A 385 -18.53 12.62 8.89
CA GLN A 385 -19.40 11.48 9.18
C GLN A 385 -19.44 10.47 8.04
N GLY A 386 -19.45 10.94 6.78
CA GLY A 386 -19.37 10.06 5.61
C GLY A 386 -18.02 9.37 5.44
N LEU A 387 -16.91 10.07 5.73
CA LEU A 387 -15.56 9.52 5.58
C LEU A 387 -15.16 8.54 6.68
N GLU A 388 -15.62 8.78 7.91
CA GLU A 388 -15.19 8.04 9.09
C GLU A 388 -15.32 6.51 8.98
N PRO A 389 -16.45 5.91 8.51
CA PRO A 389 -16.54 4.46 8.36
C PRO A 389 -15.59 3.92 7.29
N VAL A 390 -15.33 4.67 6.22
CA VAL A 390 -14.41 4.29 5.14
C VAL A 390 -12.97 4.29 5.65
N LEU A 391 -12.56 5.34 6.37
CA LEU A 391 -11.22 5.47 6.93
C LEU A 391 -10.98 4.44 8.03
N ARG A 392 -11.97 4.17 8.89
CA ARG A 392 -11.91 3.06 9.86
C ARG A 392 -11.72 1.71 9.18
N GLY A 393 -12.50 1.44 8.13
CA GLY A 393 -12.39 0.20 7.34
C GLY A 393 -11.00 0.05 6.70
N ARG A 394 -10.49 1.10 6.05
CA ARG A 394 -9.13 1.13 5.49
C ARG A 394 -8.06 0.90 6.55
N ALA A 395 -8.20 1.52 7.72
CA ALA A 395 -7.28 1.34 8.83
C ALA A 395 -7.29 -0.11 9.33
N GLY A 396 -8.48 -0.70 9.49
CA GLY A 396 -8.67 -2.09 9.89
C GLY A 396 -8.03 -3.08 8.90
N LEU A 397 -8.33 -2.93 7.61
CA LEU A 397 -7.76 -3.76 6.54
C LEU A 397 -6.23 -3.63 6.48
N LEU A 398 -5.70 -2.41 6.56
CA LEU A 398 -4.26 -2.19 6.54
C LEU A 398 -3.59 -2.84 7.76
N ARG A 399 -4.18 -2.71 8.95
CA ARG A 399 -3.68 -3.35 10.18
C ARG A 399 -3.66 -4.87 10.02
N GLU A 400 -4.75 -5.45 9.53
CA GLU A 400 -4.87 -6.90 9.30
C GLU A 400 -3.82 -7.39 8.30
N TRP A 401 -3.71 -6.72 7.14
CA TRP A 401 -2.75 -7.10 6.10
C TRP A 401 -1.31 -7.00 6.59
N ARG A 402 -0.98 -5.94 7.35
CA ARG A 402 0.33 -5.81 7.97
C ARG A 402 0.60 -6.92 8.99
N GLN A 403 -0.39 -7.30 9.80
CA GLN A 403 -0.25 -8.42 10.74
C GLN A 403 -0.02 -9.76 10.01
N ARG A 404 -0.71 -10.00 8.89
CA ARG A 404 -0.50 -11.18 8.05
C ARG A 404 0.90 -11.14 7.41
N ALA A 405 1.30 -10.00 6.86
CA ALA A 405 2.61 -9.82 6.23
C ALA A 405 3.78 -9.96 7.22
N ALA A 406 3.58 -9.64 8.49
CA ALA A 406 4.59 -9.80 9.54
C ALA A 406 4.82 -11.25 9.97
N ARG A 407 3.96 -12.19 9.59
CA ARG A 407 4.12 -13.62 9.92
C ARG A 407 4.89 -14.33 8.83
N PRO A 408 5.90 -15.15 9.15
CA PRO A 408 6.59 -15.97 8.15
C PRO A 408 5.59 -16.79 7.32
N THR A 409 5.73 -16.77 6.00
CA THR A 409 4.82 -17.45 5.08
C THR A 409 5.58 -18.16 3.97
N ARG A 410 5.12 -19.35 3.61
CA ARG A 410 5.59 -20.08 2.41
C ARG A 410 4.80 -19.73 1.15
N GLN A 411 3.74 -18.93 1.26
CA GLN A 411 2.90 -18.55 0.12
C GLN A 411 3.68 -17.76 -0.94
N LEU A 412 4.77 -17.10 -0.57
CA LEU A 412 5.63 -16.37 -1.50
C LEU A 412 6.63 -17.27 -2.23
N HIS A 413 6.88 -18.51 -1.77
CA HIS A 413 7.94 -19.36 -2.29
C HIS A 413 7.79 -19.67 -3.80
N PRO A 414 6.60 -20.09 -4.30
CA PRO A 414 6.45 -20.40 -5.72
C PRO A 414 6.68 -19.19 -6.63
N GLU A 415 6.18 -18.01 -6.22
CA GLU A 415 6.36 -16.77 -6.99
C GLU A 415 7.82 -16.32 -6.97
N LEU A 416 8.49 -16.40 -5.83
CA LEU A 416 9.91 -16.10 -5.72
C LEU A 416 10.74 -16.97 -6.67
N LEU A 417 10.49 -18.29 -6.70
CA LEU A 417 11.17 -19.20 -7.62
C LEU A 417 10.84 -18.91 -9.09
N ARG A 418 9.59 -18.55 -9.39
CA ARG A 418 9.16 -18.20 -10.74
C ARG A 418 9.88 -16.97 -11.31
N TYR A 419 10.17 -15.99 -10.47
CA TYR A 419 10.88 -14.76 -10.87
C TYR A 419 12.39 -14.80 -10.63
N ALA A 420 12.94 -15.93 -10.16
CA ALA A 420 14.38 -16.09 -10.04
C ALA A 420 15.02 -16.33 -11.42
N ASP A 421 16.15 -15.68 -11.67
CA ASP A 421 16.98 -15.95 -12.84
C ASP A 421 17.74 -17.28 -12.65
N VAL A 422 18.20 -17.51 -11.41
CA VAL A 422 18.94 -18.72 -11.02
C VAL A 422 18.31 -19.33 -9.78
N VAL A 423 17.95 -20.61 -9.85
CA VAL A 423 17.53 -21.41 -8.71
C VAL A 423 18.62 -22.41 -8.37
N ALA A 424 19.01 -22.50 -7.11
CA ALA A 424 20.04 -23.40 -6.64
C ALA A 424 19.47 -24.37 -5.59
N ALA A 425 19.71 -25.67 -5.80
CA ALA A 425 19.14 -26.74 -4.99
C ALA A 425 20.08 -27.94 -4.91
N THR A 426 19.89 -28.83 -3.94
CA THR A 426 20.38 -30.20 -4.14
C THR A 426 19.49 -30.92 -5.14
N CYS A 427 19.97 -32.01 -5.74
CA CYS A 427 19.22 -32.78 -6.74
C CYS A 427 17.81 -33.15 -6.23
N LEU A 428 17.69 -33.59 -4.98
CA LEU A 428 16.41 -33.98 -4.39
C LEU A 428 15.56 -32.77 -4.00
N ASP A 429 16.19 -31.68 -3.55
CA ASP A 429 15.45 -30.47 -3.18
C ASP A 429 14.79 -29.79 -4.39
N ALA A 430 15.32 -29.98 -5.61
CA ALA A 430 14.70 -29.54 -6.86
C ALA A 430 13.36 -30.25 -7.16
N GLY A 431 13.07 -31.36 -6.48
CA GLY A 431 11.81 -32.08 -6.59
C GLY A 431 10.78 -31.73 -5.51
N ARG A 432 11.08 -30.80 -4.61
CA ARG A 432 10.14 -30.40 -3.56
C ARG A 432 8.89 -29.73 -4.16
N PRO A 433 7.73 -29.82 -3.46
CA PRO A 433 6.48 -29.19 -3.91
C PRO A 433 6.60 -27.69 -4.16
N GLU A 434 7.54 -27.01 -3.49
CA GLU A 434 7.80 -25.57 -3.67
C GLU A 434 8.20 -25.21 -5.10
N HIS A 435 8.85 -26.13 -5.83
CA HIS A 435 9.20 -25.95 -7.24
C HIS A 435 8.01 -26.15 -8.19
N GLY A 436 6.89 -26.73 -7.73
CA GLY A 436 5.68 -26.93 -8.56
C GLY A 436 5.98 -27.50 -9.94
N ASP A 437 5.45 -26.85 -10.97
CA ASP A 437 5.70 -27.13 -12.40
C ASP A 437 6.72 -26.17 -13.01
N LEU A 438 7.62 -25.61 -12.20
CA LEU A 438 8.66 -24.72 -12.69
C LEU A 438 9.61 -25.49 -13.63
N GLU A 439 9.77 -24.95 -14.83
CA GLU A 439 10.68 -25.41 -15.86
C GLU A 439 11.89 -24.48 -15.97
N PHE A 440 13.00 -25.05 -16.41
CA PHE A 440 14.28 -24.38 -16.57
C PHE A 440 14.78 -24.53 -18.01
N ASP A 441 15.44 -23.50 -18.52
CA ASP A 441 16.07 -23.55 -19.84
C ASP A 441 17.38 -24.33 -19.78
N LEU A 442 18.10 -24.20 -18.66
CA LEU A 442 19.40 -24.84 -18.46
C LEU A 442 19.49 -25.42 -17.05
N LEU A 443 19.86 -26.71 -16.96
CA LEU A 443 20.37 -27.33 -15.75
C LEU A 443 21.90 -27.32 -15.77
N VAL A 444 22.54 -26.88 -14.69
CA VAL A 444 23.95 -27.17 -14.44
C VAL A 444 24.03 -28.12 -13.25
N LEU A 445 24.39 -29.38 -13.51
CA LEU A 445 24.55 -30.41 -12.48
C LEU A 445 26.01 -30.51 -12.06
N GLU A 446 26.34 -29.90 -10.94
CA GLU A 446 27.66 -29.93 -10.35
C GLU A 446 27.92 -31.25 -9.61
N ASP A 447 29.15 -31.76 -9.71
CA ASP A 447 29.56 -33.03 -9.11
C ASP A 447 28.69 -34.21 -9.60
N ALA A 448 28.33 -34.19 -10.89
CA ALA A 448 27.51 -35.22 -11.53
C ALA A 448 28.13 -36.63 -11.42
N SER A 449 29.47 -36.72 -11.32
CA SER A 449 30.18 -37.99 -11.09
C SER A 449 29.96 -38.60 -9.69
N ARG A 450 29.24 -37.90 -8.80
CA ARG A 450 28.84 -38.37 -7.47
C ARG A 450 27.33 -38.58 -7.33
N VAL A 451 26.58 -38.44 -8.43
CA VAL A 451 25.12 -38.52 -8.43
C VAL A 451 24.68 -39.72 -9.26
N GLY A 452 23.91 -40.62 -8.67
CA GLY A 452 23.29 -41.74 -9.40
C GLY A 452 22.14 -41.26 -10.30
N VAL A 453 21.84 -42.01 -11.35
CA VAL A 453 20.80 -41.64 -12.34
C VAL A 453 19.45 -41.28 -11.70
N PRO A 454 18.91 -42.03 -10.70
CA PRO A 454 17.61 -41.68 -10.11
C PRO A 454 17.58 -40.32 -9.41
N ALA A 455 18.67 -39.93 -8.75
CA ALA A 455 18.75 -38.63 -8.09
C ALA A 455 18.96 -37.48 -9.10
N ALA A 456 19.80 -37.70 -10.11
CA ALA A 456 20.03 -36.73 -11.19
C ALA A 456 18.78 -36.51 -12.04
N LEU A 457 17.91 -37.51 -12.14
CA LEU A 457 16.68 -37.41 -12.91
C LEU A 457 15.75 -36.30 -12.39
N VAL A 458 15.75 -36.06 -11.07
CA VAL A 458 14.87 -35.07 -10.42
C VAL A 458 15.01 -33.66 -11.00
N PRO A 459 16.23 -33.09 -11.14
CA PRO A 459 16.40 -31.82 -11.85
C PRO A 459 16.37 -31.99 -13.38
N LEU A 460 16.81 -33.12 -13.95
CA LEU A 460 16.85 -33.32 -15.40
C LEU A 460 15.47 -33.26 -16.06
N VAL A 461 14.43 -33.82 -15.43
CA VAL A 461 13.07 -33.81 -15.99
C VAL A 461 12.45 -32.42 -16.07
N ARG A 462 13.06 -31.42 -15.41
CA ARG A 462 12.59 -30.03 -15.31
C ARG A 462 13.34 -29.07 -16.24
N ALA A 463 14.37 -29.52 -16.95
CA ALA A 463 15.22 -28.66 -17.75
C ALA A 463 15.15 -29.01 -19.25
N ARG A 464 15.20 -27.99 -20.12
CA ARG A 464 15.24 -28.16 -21.58
C ARG A 464 16.56 -28.77 -22.03
N ARG A 465 17.67 -28.27 -21.49
CA ARG A 465 19.00 -28.85 -21.67
C ARG A 465 19.80 -28.88 -20.37
N ALA A 466 20.86 -29.68 -20.33
CA ALA A 466 21.68 -29.85 -19.16
C ALA A 466 23.18 -29.80 -19.45
N VAL A 467 23.96 -29.23 -18.53
CA VAL A 467 25.41 -29.33 -18.46
C VAL A 467 25.73 -30.19 -17.25
N LEU A 468 26.24 -31.39 -17.49
CA LEU A 468 26.76 -32.25 -16.44
C LEU A 468 28.23 -31.95 -16.22
N VAL A 469 28.61 -31.62 -14.99
CA VAL A 469 29.98 -31.30 -14.63
C VAL A 469 30.51 -32.39 -13.72
N GLY A 470 31.61 -33.03 -14.12
CA GLY A 470 32.12 -34.17 -13.38
C GLY A 470 33.55 -34.52 -13.73
N GLU A 471 34.05 -35.53 -13.04
CA GLU A 471 35.39 -36.07 -13.23
C GLU A 471 35.32 -37.50 -13.78
N MET A 472 36.32 -37.87 -14.58
CA MET A 472 36.46 -39.23 -15.08
C MET A 472 37.08 -40.15 -14.02
N ARG A 473 36.71 -41.44 -14.06
CA ARG A 473 37.34 -42.53 -13.28
C ARG A 473 37.20 -42.37 -11.75
N ARG A 474 36.04 -41.93 -11.28
CA ARG A 474 35.70 -41.96 -9.85
C ARG A 474 35.38 -43.41 -9.39
N PRO A 475 35.57 -43.74 -8.10
CA PRO A 475 35.10 -45.00 -7.52
C PRO A 475 33.57 -45.15 -7.65
N PRO A 476 33.06 -46.39 -7.65
CA PRO A 476 31.62 -46.63 -7.73
C PRO A 476 30.88 -46.02 -6.53
N LEU A 477 29.64 -45.57 -6.76
CA LEU A 477 28.81 -44.92 -5.74
C LEU A 477 28.44 -45.86 -4.58
N ARG A 478 28.43 -47.16 -4.86
CA ARG A 478 28.13 -48.24 -3.92
C ARG A 478 29.15 -49.35 -4.06
N ASP A 479 29.29 -50.14 -3.01
CA ASP A 479 30.14 -51.32 -3.03
C ASP A 479 29.60 -52.33 -4.05
N THR A 480 30.40 -52.61 -5.08
CA THR A 480 30.04 -53.49 -6.20
C THR A 480 29.76 -54.92 -5.72
N GLU A 481 30.45 -55.41 -4.69
CA GLU A 481 30.23 -56.76 -4.15
C GLU A 481 28.88 -56.82 -3.42
N VAL A 482 28.56 -55.80 -2.62
CA VAL A 482 27.27 -55.69 -1.94
C VAL A 482 26.11 -55.58 -2.94
N VAL A 483 26.28 -54.79 -4.00
CA VAL A 483 25.28 -54.67 -5.07
C VAL A 483 25.07 -56.02 -5.77
N ARG A 484 26.15 -56.73 -6.15
CA ARG A 484 26.05 -58.06 -6.77
C ARG A 484 25.33 -59.07 -5.87
N ALA A 485 25.65 -59.09 -4.58
CA ALA A 485 25.00 -59.96 -3.61
C ALA A 485 23.49 -59.64 -3.48
N TRP A 486 23.14 -58.35 -3.45
CA TRP A 486 21.74 -57.92 -3.40
C TRP A 486 20.98 -58.35 -4.67
N LEU A 487 21.57 -58.17 -5.85
CA LEU A 487 20.97 -58.56 -7.13
C LEU A 487 20.74 -60.06 -7.21
N ALA A 488 21.73 -60.87 -6.82
CA ALA A 488 21.59 -62.32 -6.82
C ALA A 488 20.45 -62.81 -5.91
N ALA A 489 20.18 -62.09 -4.82
CA ALA A 489 19.16 -62.47 -3.84
C ALA A 489 17.75 -61.92 -4.14
N ARG A 490 17.65 -60.76 -4.79
CA ARG A 490 16.40 -59.97 -4.86
C ARG A 490 16.02 -59.43 -6.23
N CYS A 491 16.84 -59.61 -7.27
CA CYS A 491 16.52 -59.11 -8.60
C CYS A 491 15.31 -59.88 -9.18
N PRO A 492 14.22 -59.20 -9.58
CA PRO A 492 13.06 -59.86 -10.18
C PRO A 492 13.41 -60.57 -11.50
N ALA A 493 12.84 -61.77 -11.72
CA ALA A 493 13.01 -62.51 -12.97
C ALA A 493 12.55 -61.67 -14.18
N GLY A 494 13.42 -61.54 -15.19
CA GLY A 494 13.18 -60.73 -16.40
C GLY A 494 13.76 -59.31 -16.35
N THR A 495 14.36 -58.89 -15.22
CA THR A 495 15.10 -57.62 -15.14
C THR A 495 16.54 -57.82 -15.58
N ASP A 496 17.09 -56.88 -16.34
CA ASP A 496 18.50 -56.86 -16.70
C ASP A 496 19.36 -56.56 -15.46
N ALA A 497 20.08 -57.57 -14.98
CA ALA A 497 20.92 -57.48 -13.79
C ALA A 497 22.16 -56.58 -14.00
N ASP A 498 22.68 -56.51 -15.22
CA ASP A 498 23.85 -55.68 -15.54
C ASP A 498 23.45 -54.21 -15.60
N GLU A 499 22.30 -53.91 -16.19
CA GLU A 499 21.73 -52.55 -16.18
C GLU A 499 21.41 -52.10 -14.75
N MET A 500 20.87 -52.99 -13.91
CA MET A 500 20.63 -52.69 -12.50
C MET A 500 21.93 -52.44 -11.73
N ALA A 501 22.96 -53.26 -11.95
CA ALA A 501 24.27 -53.05 -11.35
C ALA A 501 24.86 -51.70 -11.78
N ALA A 502 24.75 -51.35 -13.06
CA ALA A 502 25.20 -50.07 -13.60
C ALA A 502 24.45 -48.87 -12.97
N LEU A 503 23.13 -48.95 -12.81
CA LEU A 503 22.32 -47.91 -12.15
C LEU A 503 22.62 -47.74 -10.66
N LEU A 504 23.01 -48.82 -9.98
CA LEU A 504 23.32 -48.81 -8.55
C LEU A 504 24.76 -48.40 -8.23
N THR A 505 25.71 -48.67 -9.13
CA THR A 505 27.14 -48.42 -8.91
C THR A 505 27.67 -47.22 -9.67
N GLY A 506 27.12 -46.91 -10.83
CA GLY A 506 27.58 -45.84 -11.72
C GLY A 506 26.92 -44.49 -11.44
N SER A 507 27.63 -43.42 -11.81
CA SER A 507 27.07 -42.08 -11.80
C SER A 507 26.32 -41.75 -13.10
N VAL A 508 25.46 -40.73 -13.06
CA VAL A 508 24.82 -40.18 -14.26
C VAL A 508 25.88 -39.67 -15.25
N PHE A 509 26.98 -39.10 -14.74
CA PHE A 509 28.04 -38.56 -15.57
C PHE A 509 28.74 -39.67 -16.36
N ASP A 510 29.16 -40.75 -15.70
CA ASP A 510 29.86 -41.87 -16.36
C ASP A 510 28.99 -42.54 -17.44
N ARG A 511 27.69 -42.67 -17.15
CA ARG A 511 26.72 -43.24 -18.10
C ARG A 511 26.59 -42.40 -19.36
N VAL A 512 26.57 -41.07 -19.23
CA VAL A 512 26.34 -40.17 -20.35
C VAL A 512 27.63 -39.84 -21.10
N VAL A 513 28.72 -39.55 -20.40
CA VAL A 513 30.00 -39.14 -21.01
C VAL A 513 30.62 -40.24 -21.89
N SER A 514 30.41 -41.51 -21.53
CA SER A 514 30.90 -42.66 -22.30
C SER A 514 30.18 -42.85 -23.64
N ARG A 515 28.96 -42.30 -23.76
CA ARG A 515 28.11 -42.36 -24.96
C ARG A 515 28.08 -41.03 -25.72
N ALA A 516 28.54 -39.95 -25.11
CA ALA A 516 28.48 -38.60 -25.68
C ALA A 516 29.37 -38.44 -26.92
N PRO A 517 28.84 -37.90 -28.03
CA PRO A 517 29.66 -37.52 -29.18
C PRO A 517 30.60 -36.37 -28.80
N GLU A 518 31.64 -36.14 -29.62
CA GLU A 518 32.67 -35.14 -29.33
C GLU A 518 32.10 -33.73 -29.13
N ARG A 519 31.06 -33.35 -29.90
CA ARG A 519 30.38 -32.06 -29.77
C ARG A 519 29.71 -31.85 -28.41
N ASN A 520 29.19 -32.92 -27.80
CA ASN A 520 28.49 -32.89 -26.50
C ASN A 520 29.44 -33.11 -25.31
N ARG A 521 30.76 -33.14 -25.52
CA ARG A 521 31.73 -33.27 -24.42
C ARG A 521 32.92 -32.34 -24.58
N ALA A 522 33.39 -31.76 -23.49
CA ALA A 522 34.67 -31.06 -23.43
C ALA A 522 35.45 -31.51 -22.20
N VAL A 523 36.77 -31.46 -22.31
CA VAL A 523 37.69 -31.64 -21.20
C VAL A 523 38.31 -30.28 -20.93
N THR A 524 38.11 -29.72 -19.74
CA THR A 524 38.77 -28.46 -19.39
C THR A 524 40.27 -28.73 -19.27
N GLY A 525 41.06 -28.15 -20.16
CA GLY A 525 42.51 -28.21 -20.12
C GLY A 525 43.09 -26.90 -19.61
N TRP A 526 43.93 -26.96 -18.59
CA TRP A 526 45.01 -26.00 -18.38
C TRP A 526 46.29 -26.78 -18.14
#